data_AF-A0A2E2IP07-F1
#
_entry.id   AF-A0A2E2IP07-F1
#
_cell.length_a   1.000
_cell.length_b   1.000
_cell.length_c   1.000
_cell.angle_alpha   90.00
_cell.angle_beta   90.00
_cell.angle_gamma   90.00
#
_symmetry.space_group_name_H-M   'P 1'
#
loop_
_entity.id
_entity.type
_entity.pdbx_description
1 polymer ?
#
loop_
_entity_poly.entity_id
_entity_poly.type
_entity_poly.pdbx_seq_one_letter_code
_entity_poly.pdbx_strand_id
1 'polypeptide(L)'
;MFVFLYFAMMLTDNQPTFPMVVDMTFKVSSGKFFRTSISRVTFIQILSLFSMLILMPSVKANEENTESFVAEFEILTEDNLSQYVSQMSQRYYEQVELLNKYFQLYQQKNDPRGFNVWHLRGFTPNFSAINAENQLIAAANDKFLAERPEKALTTIFAELRDISVNLMVAFRDNDPQAFKLAKAKVKEHKEQIATLLKAHNLDKEIQDISLN
;
A
#
# COMPACT_ATOMS: atom_id res chain seq x y z
N MET A 1 -26.85 2.03 -2.64
CA MET A 1 -27.68 3.10 -2.04
C MET A 1 -27.72 4.25 -3.04
N PHE A 2 -28.85 4.47 -3.73
CA PHE A 2 -28.94 5.48 -4.79
C PHE A 2 -29.74 6.68 -4.28
N VAL A 3 -29.12 7.86 -4.24
CA VAL A 3 -29.77 9.13 -3.91
C VAL A 3 -29.91 9.93 -5.20
N PHE A 4 -31.15 10.19 -5.61
CA PHE A 4 -31.45 11.06 -6.75
C PHE A 4 -31.72 12.48 -6.24
N LEU A 5 -30.99 13.47 -6.76
CA LEU A 5 -31.19 14.89 -6.52
C LEU A 5 -32.04 15.48 -7.65
N TYR A 6 -33.15 16.12 -7.31
CA TYR A 6 -34.00 16.86 -8.24
C TYR A 6 -33.98 18.34 -7.85
N PHE A 7 -33.74 19.22 -8.80
CA PHE A 7 -33.67 20.67 -8.59
C PHE A 7 -34.81 21.36 -9.35
N ALA A 8 -35.58 22.18 -8.65
CA ALA A 8 -36.54 23.09 -9.27
C ALA A 8 -36.10 24.53 -8.96
N MET A 9 -35.79 25.31 -10.00
CA MET A 9 -35.39 26.71 -9.89
C MET A 9 -36.60 27.57 -10.28
N MET A 10 -37.32 28.10 -9.29
CA MET A 10 -38.38 29.08 -9.53
C MET A 10 -37.74 30.47 -9.65
N LEU A 11 -37.73 31.02 -10.87
CA LEU A 11 -37.44 32.43 -11.12
C LEU A 11 -38.75 33.21 -10.99
N THR A 12 -38.88 34.01 -9.94
CA THR A 12 -39.86 35.10 -9.89
C THR A 12 -39.11 36.41 -9.83
N ASP A 13 -39.16 37.15 -10.93
CA ASP A 13 -38.65 38.51 -11.05
C ASP A 13 -39.40 39.45 -10.10
N ASN A 14 -38.64 40.41 -9.55
CA ASN A 14 -39.03 41.57 -8.73
C ASN A 14 -39.26 41.32 -7.23
N GLN A 15 -38.21 41.60 -6.41
CA GLN A 15 -38.18 42.33 -5.11
C GLN A 15 -36.88 42.00 -4.31
N PRO A 16 -36.48 42.79 -3.29
CA PRO A 16 -35.08 43.16 -3.00
C PRO A 16 -34.23 42.02 -2.41
N THR A 17 -32.91 42.19 -2.48
CA THR A 17 -31.84 41.25 -2.08
C THR A 17 -31.98 40.75 -0.64
N PHE A 18 -32.77 39.71 -0.45
CA PHE A 18 -32.62 38.77 0.65
C PHE A 18 -31.60 37.68 0.27
N PRO A 19 -30.85 37.11 1.22
CA PRO A 19 -29.98 35.98 0.93
C PRO A 19 -30.85 34.83 0.41
N MET A 20 -30.67 34.53 -0.88
CA MET A 20 -31.40 33.47 -1.58
C MET A 20 -31.13 32.14 -0.87
N VAL A 21 -32.14 31.63 -0.16
CA VAL A 21 -32.13 30.33 0.52
C VAL A 21 -32.31 29.25 -0.53
N VAL A 22 -31.45 28.24 -0.53
CA VAL A 22 -31.62 27.06 -1.39
C VAL A 22 -32.32 25.99 -0.56
N ASP A 23 -33.58 25.71 -0.88
CA ASP A 23 -34.32 24.63 -0.26
C ASP A 23 -33.92 23.29 -0.91
N MET A 24 -33.32 22.41 -0.13
CA MET A 24 -33.07 21.03 -0.53
C MET A 24 -34.06 20.10 0.14
N THR A 25 -34.66 19.21 -0.67
CA THR A 25 -35.57 18.19 -0.18
C THR A 25 -34.88 16.85 -0.28
N PHE A 26 -34.58 16.23 0.87
CA PHE A 26 -33.98 14.90 0.92
C PHE A 26 -35.07 13.85 1.09
N LYS A 27 -35.05 12.82 0.23
CA LYS A 27 -35.91 11.64 0.36
C LYS A 27 -35.06 10.47 0.85
N VAL A 28 -35.28 10.07 2.10
CA VAL A 28 -34.71 8.83 2.66
C VAL A 28 -35.73 7.71 2.44
N SER A 29 -35.27 6.48 2.18
CA SER A 29 -36.10 5.33 1.77
C SER A 29 -37.22 4.93 2.75
N SER A 30 -37.31 5.56 3.92
CA SER A 30 -38.38 5.37 4.91
C SER A 30 -39.48 6.45 4.87
N GLY A 31 -39.61 7.22 3.78
CA GLY A 31 -40.76 8.10 3.54
C GLY A 31 -40.84 9.39 4.38
N LYS A 32 -39.81 9.72 5.16
CA LYS A 32 -39.73 10.99 5.91
C LYS A 32 -38.94 12.02 5.12
N PHE A 33 -39.55 13.19 4.89
CA PHE A 33 -38.91 14.35 4.28
C PHE A 33 -38.28 15.23 5.36
N PHE A 34 -36.98 15.48 5.25
CA PHE A 34 -36.30 16.49 6.06
C PHE A 34 -36.04 17.73 5.20
N ARG A 35 -36.53 18.88 5.67
CA ARG A 35 -36.18 20.20 5.14
C ARG A 35 -35.16 20.82 6.07
N THR A 36 -34.00 21.19 5.54
CA THR A 36 -33.00 21.97 6.26
C THR A 36 -32.62 23.16 5.41
N SER A 37 -32.82 24.36 5.93
CA SER A 37 -32.39 25.60 5.29
C SER A 37 -30.94 25.86 5.68
N ILE A 38 -30.02 25.76 4.72
CA ILE A 38 -28.60 26.04 4.91
C ILE A 38 -28.28 27.32 4.13
N SER A 39 -27.49 28.23 4.74
CA SER A 39 -27.04 29.44 4.04
C SER A 39 -26.14 29.08 2.86
N ARG A 40 -26.18 29.88 1.77
CA ARG A 40 -25.31 29.69 0.60
C ARG A 40 -23.82 29.59 0.96
N VAL A 41 -23.37 30.30 1.99
CA VAL A 41 -21.96 30.30 2.42
C VAL A 41 -21.55 28.95 3.02
N THR A 42 -22.40 28.37 3.86
CA THR A 42 -22.17 27.03 4.42
C THR A 42 -22.27 25.95 3.35
N PHE A 43 -23.14 26.12 2.36
CA PHE A 43 -23.23 25.20 1.22
C PHE A 43 -21.96 25.21 0.35
N ILE A 44 -21.42 26.40 0.04
CA ILE A 44 -20.16 26.53 -0.72
C ILE A 44 -18.98 25.92 0.05
N GLN A 45 -18.94 26.09 1.38
CA GLN A 45 -17.90 25.48 2.22
C GLN A 45 -17.98 23.95 2.27
N ILE A 46 -19.18 23.37 2.34
CA ILE A 46 -19.36 21.91 2.30
C ILE A 46 -18.98 21.35 0.92
N LEU A 47 -19.33 22.06 -0.16
CA LEU A 47 -18.97 21.67 -1.53
C LEU A 47 -17.45 21.77 -1.76
N SER A 48 -16.80 22.77 -1.16
CA SER A 48 -15.33 22.94 -1.14
C SER A 48 -14.61 21.87 -0.31
N LEU A 49 -15.22 21.37 0.77
CA LEU A 49 -14.68 20.24 1.54
C LEU A 49 -14.83 18.92 0.78
N PHE A 50 -15.92 18.75 0.04
CA PHE A 50 -16.11 17.58 -0.83
C PHE A 50 -15.15 17.55 -2.02
N SER A 51 -14.80 18.70 -2.61
CA SER A 51 -13.83 18.75 -3.71
C SER A 51 -12.39 18.42 -3.29
N MET A 52 -12.03 18.66 -2.01
CA MET A 52 -10.74 18.20 -1.46
C MET A 52 -10.68 16.68 -1.22
N LEU A 53 -11.81 16.00 -1.02
CA LEU A 53 -11.85 14.54 -0.90
C LEU A 53 -11.70 13.81 -2.24
N ILE A 54 -12.03 14.46 -3.36
CA ILE A 54 -11.94 13.87 -4.72
C ILE A 54 -10.53 14.03 -5.31
N LEU A 55 -9.68 14.88 -4.71
CA LEU A 55 -8.32 15.16 -5.16
C LEU A 55 -7.22 14.51 -4.32
N MET A 56 -7.56 13.60 -3.40
CA MET A 56 -6.56 12.62 -3.00
C MET A 56 -6.26 11.78 -4.24
N PRO A 57 -5.03 11.80 -4.78
CA PRO A 57 -4.65 10.76 -5.71
C PRO A 57 -4.85 9.46 -4.94
N SER A 58 -5.89 8.72 -5.29
CA SER A 58 -5.95 7.31 -4.99
C SER A 58 -4.70 6.75 -5.63
N VAL A 59 -3.65 6.58 -4.82
CA VAL A 59 -2.66 5.56 -5.08
C VAL A 59 -3.53 4.33 -5.20
N LYS A 60 -3.77 3.89 -6.44
CA LYS A 60 -4.43 2.62 -6.70
C LYS A 60 -3.61 1.61 -5.92
N ALA A 61 -4.10 1.25 -4.73
CA ALA A 61 -3.72 0.02 -4.09
C ALA A 61 -4.01 -1.04 -5.16
N ASN A 62 -3.01 -1.86 -5.42
CA ASN A 62 -2.98 -2.84 -6.48
C ASN A 62 -3.94 -4.01 -6.13
N GLU A 63 -5.24 -3.71 -5.98
CA GLU A 63 -6.30 -4.65 -5.60
C GLU A 63 -6.58 -5.67 -6.71
N GLU A 64 -6.12 -5.42 -7.94
CA GLU A 64 -6.41 -6.29 -9.09
C GLU A 64 -5.54 -7.58 -9.12
N ASN A 65 -4.50 -7.69 -8.28
CA ASN A 65 -3.54 -8.82 -8.30
C ASN A 65 -3.48 -9.67 -7.02
N THR A 66 -4.24 -9.32 -5.98
CA THR A 66 -4.13 -9.95 -4.65
C THR A 66 -4.72 -11.36 -4.64
N GLU A 67 -5.88 -11.56 -5.26
CA GLU A 67 -6.46 -12.89 -5.45
C GLU A 67 -5.66 -13.73 -6.44
N SER A 68 -5.00 -13.09 -7.43
CA SER A 68 -4.23 -13.80 -8.46
C SER A 68 -3.04 -14.54 -7.88
N PHE A 69 -2.26 -13.95 -6.98
CA PHE A 69 -1.03 -14.57 -6.48
C PHE A 69 -1.32 -15.77 -5.56
N VAL A 70 -2.24 -15.60 -4.60
CA VAL A 70 -2.61 -16.69 -3.67
C VAL A 70 -3.31 -17.83 -4.43
N ALA A 71 -4.16 -17.53 -5.41
CA ALA A 71 -4.80 -18.55 -6.21
C ALA A 71 -3.81 -19.28 -7.13
N GLU A 72 -2.86 -18.56 -7.74
CA GLU A 72 -1.85 -19.14 -8.63
C GLU A 72 -0.94 -20.15 -7.91
N PHE A 73 -0.63 -19.89 -6.63
CA PHE A 73 0.27 -20.72 -5.83
C PHE A 73 -0.43 -21.41 -4.65
N GLU A 74 -1.75 -21.62 -4.74
CA GLU A 74 -2.50 -22.34 -3.70
C GLU A 74 -1.89 -23.71 -3.42
N ILE A 75 -1.49 -24.41 -4.48
CA ILE A 75 -0.78 -25.69 -4.42
C ILE A 75 0.55 -25.56 -5.18
N LEU A 76 1.65 -25.78 -4.47
CA LEU A 76 2.98 -25.85 -5.05
C LEU A 76 3.28 -27.27 -5.53
N THR A 77 3.83 -27.35 -6.73
CA THR A 77 4.32 -28.55 -7.40
C THR A 77 5.70 -28.26 -7.98
N GLU A 78 6.39 -29.30 -8.47
CA GLU A 78 7.67 -29.08 -9.17
C GLU A 78 7.51 -28.21 -10.42
N ASP A 79 6.35 -28.30 -11.08
CA ASP A 79 6.09 -27.60 -12.34
C ASP A 79 5.95 -26.08 -12.16
N ASN A 80 5.44 -25.62 -11.02
CA ASN A 80 5.25 -24.19 -10.72
C ASN A 80 6.26 -23.62 -9.72
N LEU A 81 7.16 -24.43 -9.16
CA LEU A 81 8.10 -24.01 -8.12
C LEU A 81 9.07 -22.92 -8.62
N SER A 82 9.59 -23.04 -9.83
CA SER A 82 10.48 -22.02 -10.41
C SER A 82 9.76 -20.68 -10.57
N GLN A 83 8.48 -20.69 -10.96
CA GLN A 83 7.66 -19.50 -11.08
C GLN A 83 7.35 -18.89 -9.71
N TYR A 84 7.08 -19.71 -8.69
CA TYR A 84 6.94 -19.26 -7.31
C TYR A 84 8.21 -18.56 -6.81
N VAL A 85 9.39 -19.15 -7.04
CA VAL A 85 10.68 -18.58 -6.66
C VAL A 85 10.92 -17.25 -7.38
N SER A 86 10.65 -17.19 -8.68
CA SER A 86 10.74 -15.98 -9.49
C SER A 86 9.89 -14.85 -8.90
N GLN A 87 8.58 -15.10 -8.75
CA GLN A 87 7.64 -14.08 -8.29
C GLN A 87 7.92 -13.65 -6.84
N MET A 88 8.19 -14.58 -5.93
CA MET A 88 8.55 -14.25 -4.54
C MET A 88 9.81 -13.37 -4.47
N SER A 89 10.82 -13.68 -5.29
CA SER A 89 12.06 -12.92 -5.36
C SER A 89 11.81 -11.51 -5.91
N GLN A 90 11.01 -11.39 -6.97
CA GLN A 90 10.64 -10.09 -7.52
C GLN A 90 9.87 -9.25 -6.50
N ARG A 91 8.86 -9.82 -5.84
CA ARG A 91 8.11 -9.13 -4.78
C ARG A 91 9.06 -8.61 -3.69
N TYR A 92 10.06 -9.39 -3.30
CA TYR A 92 11.07 -8.98 -2.32
C TYR A 92 11.88 -7.78 -2.82
N TYR A 93 12.42 -7.86 -4.05
CA TYR A 93 13.21 -6.78 -4.65
C TYR A 93 12.41 -5.48 -4.71
N GLU A 94 11.15 -5.54 -5.14
CA GLU A 94 10.26 -4.37 -5.22
C GLU A 94 10.08 -3.69 -3.84
N GLN A 95 9.98 -4.47 -2.75
CA GLN A 95 9.89 -3.88 -1.41
C GLN A 95 11.20 -3.21 -0.97
N VAL A 96 12.35 -3.82 -1.26
CA VAL A 96 13.66 -3.21 -0.94
C VAL A 96 13.88 -1.92 -1.74
N GLU A 97 13.58 -1.93 -3.03
CA GLU A 97 13.67 -0.73 -3.88
C GLU A 97 12.76 0.38 -3.39
N LEU A 98 11.52 0.03 -3.01
CA LEU A 98 10.56 0.99 -2.44
C LEU A 98 11.10 1.61 -1.15
N LEU A 99 11.63 0.79 -0.23
CA LEU A 99 12.26 1.27 1.00
C LEU A 99 13.43 2.21 0.72
N ASN A 100 14.35 1.80 -0.15
CA ASN A 100 15.53 2.59 -0.50
C ASN A 100 15.13 3.94 -1.11
N LYS A 101 14.21 3.93 -2.08
CA LYS A 101 13.72 5.13 -2.76
C LYS A 101 13.15 6.15 -1.77
N TYR A 102 12.29 5.72 -0.86
CA TYR A 102 11.66 6.64 0.09
C TYR A 102 12.62 7.06 1.21
N PHE A 103 13.51 6.17 1.66
CA PHE A 103 14.56 6.54 2.59
C PHE A 103 15.42 7.68 2.03
N GLN A 104 15.93 7.53 0.80
CA GLN A 104 16.71 8.57 0.12
C GLN A 104 15.92 9.86 -0.11
N LEU A 105 14.67 9.75 -0.56
CA LEU A 105 13.80 10.90 -0.79
C LEU A 105 13.68 11.77 0.46
N TYR A 106 13.39 11.14 1.60
CA TYR A 106 13.18 11.89 2.84
C TYR A 106 14.50 12.32 3.49
N GLN A 107 15.60 11.58 3.30
CA GLN A 107 16.94 12.04 3.66
C GLN A 107 17.32 13.33 2.91
N GLN A 108 17.11 13.37 1.59
CA GLN A 108 17.38 14.56 0.77
C GLN A 108 16.54 15.77 1.20
N LYS A 109 15.31 15.53 1.69
CA LYS A 109 14.42 16.56 2.24
C LYS A 109 14.73 16.93 3.70
N ASN A 110 15.63 16.21 4.36
CA ASN A 110 15.88 16.30 5.79
C ASN A 110 14.58 16.19 6.63
N ASP A 111 13.70 15.25 6.26
CA ASP A 111 12.37 15.10 6.86
C ASP A 111 12.17 13.68 7.45
N PRO A 112 12.76 13.40 8.62
CA PRO A 112 12.61 12.11 9.30
C PRO A 112 11.17 11.84 9.75
N ARG A 113 10.39 12.89 10.01
CA ARG A 113 8.97 12.77 10.37
C ARG A 113 8.16 12.28 9.16
N GLY A 114 8.41 12.85 7.99
CA GLY A 114 7.78 12.42 6.74
C GLY A 114 8.07 10.95 6.43
N PHE A 115 9.31 10.51 6.62
CA PHE A 115 9.67 9.09 6.48
C PHE A 115 8.87 8.20 7.44
N ASN A 116 8.80 8.55 8.73
CA ASN A 116 8.03 7.77 9.71
C ASN A 116 6.54 7.71 9.37
N VAL A 117 5.95 8.82 8.92
CA VAL A 117 4.53 8.86 8.53
C VAL A 117 4.29 7.96 7.31
N TRP A 118 5.15 8.05 6.30
CA TRP A 118 5.08 7.18 5.13
C TRP A 118 5.31 5.71 5.50
N HIS A 119 6.28 5.41 6.36
CA HIS A 119 6.57 4.05 6.81
C HIS A 119 5.37 3.43 7.53
N LEU A 120 4.76 4.15 8.47
CA LEU A 120 3.65 3.64 9.29
C LEU A 120 2.32 3.58 8.54
N ARG A 121 2.05 4.53 7.64
CA ARG A 121 0.74 4.66 6.96
C ARG A 121 0.74 4.17 5.52
N GLY A 122 1.90 4.10 4.87
CA GLY A 122 2.06 3.66 3.49
C GLY A 122 2.72 2.29 3.40
N PHE A 123 3.97 2.20 3.84
CA PHE A 123 4.75 0.96 3.70
C PHE A 123 4.20 -0.19 4.54
N THR A 124 4.08 0.00 5.86
CA THR A 124 3.77 -1.08 6.81
C THR A 124 2.44 -1.79 6.50
N PRO A 125 1.33 -1.09 6.22
CA PRO A 125 0.07 -1.76 5.91
C PRO A 125 0.16 -2.56 4.60
N ASN A 126 0.76 -1.98 3.55
CA ASN A 126 0.92 -2.63 2.25
C ASN A 126 1.82 -3.89 2.37
N PHE A 127 2.98 -3.74 3.01
CA PHE A 127 3.89 -4.85 3.28
C PHE A 127 3.20 -5.94 4.11
N SER A 128 2.41 -5.57 5.12
CA SER A 128 1.72 -6.56 5.97
C SER A 128 0.70 -7.39 5.19
N ALA A 129 -0.02 -6.79 4.24
CA ALA A 129 -0.94 -7.51 3.36
C ALA A 129 -0.18 -8.49 2.45
N ILE A 130 0.87 -8.02 1.77
CA ILE A 130 1.72 -8.85 0.90
C ILE A 130 2.37 -9.99 1.68
N ASN A 131 2.91 -9.71 2.87
CA ASN A 131 3.52 -10.73 3.70
C ASN A 131 2.48 -11.75 4.18
N ALA A 132 1.25 -11.33 4.50
CA ALA A 132 0.18 -12.26 4.87
C ALA A 132 -0.15 -13.25 3.74
N GLU A 133 -0.19 -12.79 2.48
CA GLU A 133 -0.37 -13.67 1.31
C GLU A 133 0.76 -14.71 1.22
N ASN A 134 2.02 -14.28 1.37
CA ASN A 134 3.18 -15.16 1.32
C ASN A 134 3.17 -16.20 2.45
N GLN A 135 2.72 -15.80 3.65
CA GLN A 135 2.56 -16.72 4.78
C GLN A 135 1.41 -17.71 4.55
N LEU A 136 0.32 -17.29 3.90
CA LEU A 136 -0.79 -18.19 3.56
C LEU A 136 -0.35 -19.29 2.60
N ILE A 137 0.39 -18.93 1.53
CA ILE A 137 0.93 -19.91 0.57
C ILE A 137 1.90 -20.87 1.27
N ALA A 138 2.81 -20.33 2.09
CA ALA A 138 3.76 -21.15 2.83
C ALA A 138 3.08 -22.12 3.80
N ALA A 139 2.01 -21.68 4.48
CA ALA A 139 1.24 -22.51 5.39
C ALA A 139 0.46 -23.62 4.64
N ALA A 140 -0.17 -23.29 3.51
CA ALA A 140 -0.87 -24.28 2.68
C ALA A 140 0.08 -25.35 2.13
N ASN A 141 1.36 -24.98 1.91
CA ASN A 141 2.37 -25.82 1.27
C ASN A 141 3.47 -26.28 2.23
N ASP A 142 3.27 -26.23 3.56
CA ASP A 142 4.35 -26.51 4.53
C ASP A 142 4.96 -27.90 4.35
N LYS A 143 4.14 -28.92 4.05
CA LYS A 143 4.63 -30.28 3.76
C LYS A 143 5.49 -30.34 2.50
N PHE A 144 5.12 -29.62 1.45
CA PHE A 144 5.88 -29.59 0.20
C PHE A 144 7.21 -28.86 0.37
N LEU A 145 7.23 -27.81 1.19
CA LEU A 145 8.39 -26.95 1.45
C LEU A 145 9.30 -27.45 2.59
N ALA A 146 8.85 -28.40 3.44
CA ALA A 146 9.51 -28.74 4.70
C ALA A 146 11.01 -29.07 4.59
N GLU A 147 11.40 -29.80 3.54
CA GLU A 147 12.79 -30.24 3.30
C GLU A 147 13.46 -29.49 2.14
N ARG A 148 12.83 -28.41 1.68
CA ARG A 148 13.24 -27.68 0.49
C ARG A 148 13.87 -26.33 0.81
N PRO A 149 14.88 -25.89 0.04
CA PRO A 149 15.54 -24.61 0.28
C PRO A 149 14.60 -23.41 0.06
N GLU A 150 13.56 -23.55 -0.76
CA GLU A 150 12.58 -22.47 -1.05
C GLU A 150 11.76 -22.05 0.17
N LYS A 151 11.69 -22.88 1.23
CA LYS A 151 11.10 -22.49 2.52
C LYS A 151 11.75 -21.23 3.11
N ALA A 152 13.03 -20.99 2.77
CA ALA A 152 13.74 -19.79 3.20
C ALA A 152 13.13 -18.49 2.65
N LEU A 153 12.48 -18.50 1.47
CA LEU A 153 11.91 -17.30 0.85
C LEU A 153 10.88 -16.62 1.74
N THR A 154 10.02 -17.39 2.40
CA THR A 154 9.01 -16.86 3.31
C THR A 154 9.64 -16.19 4.53
N THR A 155 10.76 -16.74 5.03
CA THR A 155 11.50 -16.16 6.17
C THR A 155 12.21 -14.88 5.74
N ILE A 156 12.95 -14.92 4.63
CA ILE A 156 13.64 -13.78 4.03
C ILE A 156 12.66 -12.62 3.80
N PHE A 157 11.47 -12.92 3.27
CA PHE A 157 10.44 -11.93 3.03
C PHE A 157 9.90 -11.33 4.34
N ALA A 158 9.62 -12.15 5.35
CA ALA A 158 9.14 -11.67 6.65
C ALA A 158 10.15 -10.74 7.35
N GLU A 159 11.45 -11.03 7.22
CA GLU A 159 12.54 -10.25 7.78
C GLU A 159 12.71 -8.85 7.14
N LEU A 160 12.04 -8.55 6.01
CA LEU A 160 11.93 -7.17 5.49
C LEU A 160 11.29 -6.22 6.50
N ARG A 161 10.44 -6.74 7.39
CA ARG A 161 9.87 -5.95 8.49
C ARG A 161 10.98 -5.33 9.32
N ASP A 162 11.96 -6.12 9.73
CA ASP A 162 13.06 -5.68 10.59
C ASP A 162 13.99 -4.72 9.86
N ILE A 163 14.25 -4.98 8.56
CA ILE A 163 14.96 -4.03 7.69
C ILE A 163 14.25 -2.67 7.69
N SER A 164 12.93 -2.66 7.47
CA SER A 164 12.16 -1.42 7.39
C SER A 164 12.14 -0.65 8.72
N VAL A 165 12.06 -1.35 9.85
CA VAL A 165 12.09 -0.76 11.19
C VAL A 165 13.48 -0.19 11.49
N ASN A 166 14.54 -0.90 11.13
CA ASN A 166 15.90 -0.41 11.29
C ASN A 166 16.16 0.84 10.44
N LEU A 167 15.62 0.94 9.22
CA LEU A 167 15.69 2.17 8.42
C LEU A 167 14.93 3.33 9.09
N MET A 168 13.77 3.06 9.70
CA MET A 168 13.00 4.05 10.45
C MET A 168 13.76 4.57 11.67
N VAL A 169 14.36 3.67 12.45
CA VAL A 169 15.20 4.02 13.61
C VAL A 169 16.43 4.81 13.17
N ALA A 170 17.12 4.31 12.12
CA ALA A 170 18.32 4.96 11.58
C ALA A 170 18.07 6.42 11.22
N PHE A 171 16.91 6.72 10.64
CA PHE A 171 16.62 8.08 10.22
C PHE A 171 16.00 8.94 11.33
N ARG A 172 15.08 8.39 12.14
CA ARG A 172 14.44 9.13 13.23
C ARG A 172 15.44 9.51 14.32
N ASP A 173 16.30 8.56 14.70
CA ASP A 173 17.18 8.68 15.86
C ASP A 173 18.63 9.00 15.44
N ASN A 174 18.87 9.18 14.14
CA ASN A 174 20.21 9.31 13.55
C ASN A 174 21.15 8.17 13.99
N ASP A 175 20.63 6.94 14.01
CA ASP A 175 21.36 5.76 14.45
C ASP A 175 22.10 5.07 13.28
N PRO A 176 23.43 5.24 13.16
CA PRO A 176 24.19 4.61 12.08
C PRO A 176 24.30 3.09 12.23
N GLN A 177 24.14 2.53 13.43
CA GLN A 177 24.15 1.07 13.62
C GLN A 177 22.88 0.45 13.07
N ALA A 178 21.72 1.07 13.30
CA ALA A 178 20.46 0.62 12.70
C ALA A 178 20.54 0.59 11.16
N PHE A 179 21.13 1.62 10.54
CA PHE A 179 21.36 1.62 9.09
C PHE A 179 22.30 0.50 8.65
N LYS A 180 23.40 0.29 9.38
CA LYS A 180 24.38 -0.77 9.09
C LYS A 180 23.75 -2.16 9.17
N LEU A 181 22.89 -2.40 10.17
CA LEU A 181 22.15 -3.66 10.32
C LEU A 181 21.18 -3.89 9.16
N ALA A 182 20.38 -2.87 8.79
CA ALA A 182 19.50 -2.96 7.64
C ALA A 182 20.27 -3.29 6.35
N LYS A 183 21.38 -2.59 6.11
CA LYS A 183 22.23 -2.80 4.92
C LYS A 183 22.86 -4.19 4.88
N ALA A 184 23.35 -4.68 6.01
CA ALA A 184 23.92 -6.03 6.11
C ALA A 184 22.86 -7.10 5.82
N LYS A 185 21.66 -6.95 6.38
CA LYS A 185 20.55 -7.90 6.19
C LYS A 185 20.04 -7.91 4.75
N VAL A 186 19.93 -6.75 4.09
CA VAL A 186 19.61 -6.67 2.65
C VAL A 186 20.66 -7.40 1.80
N LYS A 187 21.95 -7.23 2.12
CA LYS A 187 23.03 -7.92 1.43
C LYS A 187 22.95 -9.44 1.61
N GLU A 188 22.73 -9.90 2.84
CA GLU A 188 22.55 -11.33 3.16
C GLU A 188 21.38 -11.93 2.38
N HIS A 189 20.21 -11.29 2.41
CA HIS A 189 19.03 -11.75 1.69
C HIS A 189 19.27 -11.79 0.17
N LYS A 190 19.95 -10.79 -0.39
CA LYS A 190 20.32 -10.79 -1.81
C LYS A 190 21.15 -12.02 -2.16
N GLU A 191 22.14 -12.38 -1.35
CA GLU A 191 22.99 -13.55 -1.58
C GLU A 191 22.19 -14.87 -1.47
N GLN A 192 21.25 -14.95 -0.52
CA GLN A 192 20.36 -16.10 -0.35
C GLN A 192 19.38 -16.26 -1.52
N ILE A 193 18.71 -15.17 -1.92
CA ILE A 193 17.79 -15.16 -3.07
C ILE A 193 18.54 -15.46 -4.37
N ALA A 194 19.74 -14.91 -4.57
CA ALA A 194 20.55 -15.20 -5.75
C ALA A 194 20.91 -16.69 -5.83
N THR A 195 21.21 -17.33 -4.69
CA THR A 195 21.45 -18.78 -4.62
C THR A 195 20.22 -19.57 -5.05
N LEU A 196 19.03 -19.18 -4.57
CA LEU A 196 17.77 -19.83 -4.93
C LEU A 196 17.44 -19.65 -6.41
N LEU A 197 17.54 -18.44 -6.95
CA LEU A 197 17.29 -18.17 -8.37
C LEU A 197 18.21 -19.01 -9.28
N LYS A 198 19.49 -19.14 -8.92
CA LYS A 198 20.44 -20.01 -9.65
C LYS A 198 20.05 -21.48 -9.62
N ALA A 199 19.58 -21.98 -8.48
CA ALA A 199 19.13 -23.37 -8.35
C ALA A 199 17.95 -23.68 -9.30
N HIS A 200 17.19 -22.66 -9.69
CA HIS A 200 16.07 -22.75 -10.64
C HIS A 200 16.41 -22.32 -12.06
N ASN A 201 17.70 -22.07 -12.39
CA ASN A 201 18.15 -21.56 -13.69
C ASN A 201 17.59 -20.17 -14.06
N LEU A 202 17.33 -19.32 -13.05
CA LEU A 202 16.77 -17.97 -13.17
C LEU A 202 17.83 -16.87 -13.00
N ASP A 203 19.07 -17.10 -13.43
CA ASP A 203 20.21 -16.17 -13.25
C ASP A 203 19.93 -14.75 -13.75
N LYS A 204 19.11 -14.62 -14.81
CA LYS A 204 18.74 -13.35 -15.42
C LYS A 204 17.85 -12.47 -14.52
N GLU A 205 17.25 -13.05 -13.49
CA GLU A 205 16.34 -12.36 -12.56
C GLU A 205 17.07 -11.87 -11.30
N ILE A 206 18.36 -12.16 -11.15
CA ILE A 206 19.16 -11.70 -10.02
C ILE A 206 19.36 -10.19 -10.15
N GLN A 207 18.82 -9.43 -9.20
CA GLN A 207 18.93 -7.98 -9.17
C GLN A 207 20.02 -7.50 -8.22
N ASP A 208 20.71 -6.42 -8.59
CA ASP A 208 21.66 -5.73 -7.72
C ASP A 208 20.94 -4.72 -6.81
N ILE A 209 20.18 -5.22 -5.84
CA ILE A 209 19.53 -4.39 -4.84
C ILE A 209 20.50 -4.00 -3.72
N SER A 210 20.43 -2.73 -3.27
CA SER A 210 21.23 -2.22 -2.17
C SER A 210 20.57 -1.04 -1.47
N LEU A 211 20.89 -0.84 -0.19
CA LEU A 211 20.59 0.37 0.56
C LEU A 211 21.78 1.33 0.42
N ASN A 212 21.54 2.46 -0.25
CA ASN A 212 22.55 3.46 -0.62
C ASN A 212 22.39 4.71 0.22
#